data_AF-A0A349TJZ3-F1
#
_entry.id   AF-A0A349TJZ3-F1
#
_cell.length_a   1.000
_cell.length_b   1.000
_cell.length_c   1.000
_cell.angle_alpha   90.00
_cell.angle_beta   90.00
_cell.angle_gamma   90.00
#
_symmetry.space_group_name_H-M   'P 1'
#
loop_
_entity.id
_entity.type
_entity.pdbx_description
1 polymer ?
#
loop_
_entity_poly.entity_id
_entity_poly.type
_entity_poly.pdbx_seq_one_letter_code
_entity_poly.pdbx_strand_id
1 'polypeptide(L)'
;DLLDLLPRTNLEFTPRRRQDIDFIFLVANPRQGRLIKPTLAFYFAGDIPVYALPSIFDGTIDSAENRDLEGIWFTDAPWLLDSAPPLRQRADAELRPVPGPLQRLRALGVDSFQLYPRLQQLANAEVPSIPGTTGILSLSGNQRIYRELEVARFRNGKVELQALDISANLD
;
A
#
# COMPACT_ATOMS: atom_id res chain seq x y z
N ASP A 1 23.05 -16.81 -51.21
CA ASP A 1 23.31 -17.12 -49.80
C ASP A 1 22.14 -16.55 -48.99
N LEU A 2 21.56 -17.30 -48.04
CA LEU A 2 20.32 -16.93 -47.33
C LEU A 2 20.49 -15.68 -46.44
N LEU A 3 21.74 -15.27 -46.20
CA LEU A 3 22.13 -14.12 -45.40
C LEU A 3 21.86 -12.76 -46.09
N ASP A 4 21.68 -12.72 -47.41
CA ASP A 4 21.40 -11.47 -48.15
C ASP A 4 19.90 -11.09 -48.15
N LEU A 5 19.02 -11.95 -47.63
CA LEU A 5 17.57 -11.72 -47.54
C LEU A 5 17.13 -11.11 -46.21
N LEU A 6 18.02 -10.95 -45.23
CA LEU A 6 17.70 -10.32 -43.96
C LEU A 6 17.92 -8.80 -44.07
N PRO A 7 16.88 -7.97 -43.87
CA PRO A 7 17.04 -6.53 -43.96
C PRO A 7 18.03 -6.05 -42.88
N ARG A 8 19.11 -5.37 -43.31
CA ARG A 8 20.13 -4.73 -42.45
C ARG A 8 19.63 -3.48 -41.72
N THR A 9 18.33 -3.30 -41.60
CA THR A 9 17.75 -2.27 -40.73
C THR A 9 17.90 -2.73 -39.30
N ASN A 10 18.62 -1.96 -38.48
CA ASN A 10 18.63 -2.13 -37.03
C ASN A 10 17.20 -2.39 -36.57
N LEU A 11 16.97 -3.52 -35.93
CA LEU A 11 15.68 -3.87 -35.37
C LEU A 11 15.47 -2.93 -34.16
N GLU A 12 15.03 -1.70 -34.42
CA GLU A 12 14.71 -0.74 -33.37
C GLU A 12 13.43 -1.22 -32.68
N PHE A 13 13.61 -1.81 -31.51
CA PHE A 13 12.51 -2.14 -30.62
C PHE A 13 11.88 -0.83 -30.15
N THR A 14 10.74 -0.47 -30.73
CA THR A 14 9.87 0.56 -30.20
C THR A 14 9.00 -0.07 -29.09
N PRO A 15 9.14 0.36 -27.82
CA PRO A 15 8.29 -0.13 -26.74
C PRO A 15 6.83 0.17 -27.09
N ARG A 16 6.07 -0.89 -27.37
CA ARG A 16 4.65 -0.78 -27.68
C ARG A 16 3.84 -1.11 -26.43
N ARG A 17 2.91 -0.21 -26.09
CA ARG A 17 1.93 -0.39 -25.02
C ARG A 17 1.23 -1.73 -25.21
N ARG A 18 1.28 -2.57 -24.18
CA ARG A 18 0.36 -3.70 -24.03
C ARG A 18 -1.01 -3.12 -23.69
N GLN A 19 -1.93 -3.16 -24.64
CA GLN A 19 -3.32 -2.70 -24.44
C GLN A 19 -4.17 -3.72 -23.66
N ASP A 20 -3.58 -4.87 -23.35
CA ASP A 20 -4.16 -6.03 -22.68
C ASP A 20 -3.95 -6.04 -21.15
N ILE A 21 -3.50 -4.93 -20.56
CA ILE A 21 -3.24 -4.85 -19.11
C ILE A 21 -4.17 -3.82 -18.46
N ASP A 22 -5.03 -4.30 -17.58
CA ASP A 22 -6.01 -3.47 -16.85
C ASP A 22 -5.40 -2.84 -15.59
N PHE A 23 -4.47 -3.52 -14.92
CA PHE A 23 -3.79 -3.01 -13.73
C PHE A 23 -2.44 -3.70 -13.47
N ILE A 24 -1.64 -3.10 -12.58
CA ILE A 24 -0.39 -3.68 -12.07
C ILE A 24 -0.50 -3.85 -10.56
N PHE A 25 -0.24 -5.05 -10.05
CA PHE A 25 -0.04 -5.28 -8.63
C PHE A 25 1.46 -5.30 -8.30
N LEU A 26 1.92 -4.30 -7.56
CA LEU A 26 3.32 -4.05 -7.24
C LEU A 26 3.65 -4.48 -5.80
N VAL A 27 4.51 -5.48 -5.69
CA VAL A 27 5.13 -5.86 -4.42
C VAL A 27 6.55 -5.30 -4.39
N ALA A 28 6.71 -4.15 -3.74
CA ALA A 28 7.98 -3.45 -3.65
C ALA A 28 8.11 -2.73 -2.30
N ASN A 29 9.36 -2.54 -1.87
CA ASN A 29 9.68 -1.58 -0.81
C ASN A 29 9.71 -0.15 -1.39
N PRO A 30 9.80 0.92 -0.57
CA PRO A 30 9.70 2.29 -1.05
C PRO A 30 10.80 2.63 -2.05
N ARG A 31 12.04 2.17 -1.81
CA ARG A 31 13.18 2.37 -2.71
C ARG A 31 12.94 1.73 -4.07
N GLN A 32 12.47 0.48 -4.09
CA GLN A 32 12.14 -0.23 -5.32
C GLN A 32 10.98 0.44 -6.05
N GLY A 33 9.93 0.84 -5.33
CA GLY A 33 8.78 1.55 -5.90
C GLY A 33 9.19 2.83 -6.63
N ARG A 34 10.03 3.65 -5.98
CA ARG A 34 10.55 4.91 -6.54
C ARG A 34 11.42 4.72 -7.77
N LEU A 35 11.92 3.52 -8.04
CA LEU A 35 12.63 3.18 -9.28
C LEU A 35 11.69 2.55 -10.32
N ILE A 36 10.81 1.65 -9.88
CA ILE A 36 9.91 0.89 -10.76
C ILE A 36 8.84 1.80 -11.36
N LYS A 37 8.17 2.64 -10.56
CA LYS A 37 7.03 3.44 -11.03
C LYS A 37 7.43 4.48 -12.10
N PRO A 38 8.54 5.23 -11.98
CA PRO A 38 8.99 6.11 -13.06
C PRO A 38 9.38 5.33 -14.32
N THR A 39 10.00 4.15 -14.16
CA THR A 39 10.35 3.26 -15.29
C THR A 39 9.09 2.77 -16.01
N LEU A 40 8.06 2.35 -15.26
CA LEU A 40 6.76 1.96 -15.81
C LEU A 40 6.08 3.12 -16.55
N ALA A 41 6.14 4.34 -15.99
CA ALA A 41 5.58 5.53 -16.63
C ALA A 41 6.30 5.87 -17.94
N PHE A 42 7.63 5.72 -17.98
CA PHE A 42 8.43 5.99 -19.18
C PHE A 42 8.18 4.98 -20.31
N TYR A 43 8.10 3.69 -19.99
CA TYR A 43 8.07 2.64 -21.02
C TYR A 43 6.67 2.10 -21.36
N PHE A 44 5.70 2.12 -20.43
CA PHE A 44 4.54 1.22 -20.55
C PHE A 44 3.19 1.75 -20.08
N ALA A 45 3.09 2.77 -19.22
CA ALA A 45 1.89 2.86 -18.38
C ALA A 45 1.77 4.17 -17.57
N GLY A 46 1.65 5.33 -18.21
CA GLY A 46 1.22 6.53 -17.49
C GLY A 46 -0.14 6.34 -16.80
N ASP A 47 -1.06 5.65 -17.50
CA ASP A 47 -2.49 5.60 -17.15
C ASP A 47 -2.95 4.26 -16.54
N ILE A 48 -2.08 3.25 -16.43
CA ILE A 48 -2.48 1.95 -15.86
C ILE A 48 -2.52 2.07 -14.33
N PRO A 49 -3.65 1.73 -13.67
CA PRO A 49 -3.72 1.68 -12.23
C PRO A 49 -2.66 0.75 -11.62
N VAL A 50 -1.97 1.24 -10.60
CA VAL A 50 -0.98 0.46 -9.84
C VAL A 50 -1.47 0.31 -8.40
N TYR A 51 -1.59 -0.92 -7.94
CA TYR A 51 -1.94 -1.29 -6.58
C TYR A 51 -0.73 -1.88 -5.87
N ALA A 52 -0.53 -1.60 -4.59
CA ALA A 52 0.61 -2.09 -3.85
C ALA A 52 0.27 -2.49 -2.40
N LEU A 53 1.13 -3.34 -1.85
CA LEU A 53 1.10 -3.70 -0.43
C LEU A 53 1.63 -2.55 0.45
N PRO A 54 1.35 -2.56 1.77
CA PRO A 54 1.87 -1.57 2.72
C PRO A 54 3.39 -1.35 2.65
N SER A 55 4.14 -2.35 2.17
CA SER A 55 5.59 -2.27 2.01
C SER A 55 6.05 -1.12 1.11
N ILE A 56 5.19 -0.59 0.23
CA ILE A 56 5.53 0.52 -0.66
C ILE A 56 5.77 1.84 0.10
N PHE A 57 5.26 1.94 1.33
CA PHE A 57 5.24 3.18 2.11
C PHE A 57 6.18 3.12 3.32
N ASP A 58 7.00 4.16 3.49
CA ASP A 58 7.96 4.27 4.61
C ASP A 58 7.40 4.94 5.87
N GLY A 59 6.16 5.44 5.83
CA GLY A 59 5.51 6.13 6.94
C GLY A 59 5.56 7.66 6.87
N THR A 60 6.18 8.25 5.85
CA THR A 60 6.29 9.71 5.69
C THR A 60 5.16 10.26 4.81
N ILE A 61 4.15 10.87 5.43
CA ILE A 61 2.94 11.35 4.72
C ILE A 61 3.25 12.41 3.66
N ASP A 62 4.10 13.39 3.98
CA ASP A 62 4.45 14.51 3.08
C ASP A 62 5.96 14.46 2.78
N SER A 63 6.32 14.06 1.57
CA SER A 63 7.72 13.95 1.13
C SER A 63 7.84 14.18 -0.37
N ALA A 64 8.84 14.94 -0.79
CA ALA A 64 9.14 15.12 -2.21
C ALA A 64 9.45 13.78 -2.92
N GLU A 65 10.02 12.79 -2.20
CA GLU A 65 10.31 11.46 -2.74
C GLU A 65 9.05 10.64 -3.05
N ASN A 66 7.90 10.99 -2.47
CA ASN A 66 6.64 10.30 -2.75
C ASN A 66 6.10 10.63 -4.15
N ARG A 67 6.62 11.67 -4.83
CA ARG A 67 6.25 11.99 -6.22
C ARG A 67 6.66 10.88 -7.20
N ASP A 68 7.72 10.13 -6.90
CA ASP A 68 8.11 8.99 -7.72
C ASP A 68 7.11 7.83 -7.60
N LEU A 69 6.26 7.83 -6.57
CA LEU A 69 5.20 6.85 -6.32
C LEU A 69 3.82 7.35 -6.77
N GLU A 70 3.74 8.48 -7.48
CA GLU A 70 2.50 9.16 -7.84
C GLU A 70 1.46 8.22 -8.45
N GLY A 71 0.23 8.30 -7.95
CA GLY A 71 -0.92 7.58 -8.46
C GLY A 71 -1.04 6.12 -7.97
N ILE A 72 -0.02 5.56 -7.31
CA ILE A 72 -0.10 4.21 -6.72
C ILE A 72 -1.14 4.21 -5.60
N TRP A 73 -2.07 3.24 -5.69
CA TRP A 73 -3.00 2.88 -4.63
C TRP A 73 -2.35 1.84 -3.73
N PHE A 74 -2.52 1.96 -2.43
CA PHE A 74 -2.03 0.97 -1.49
C PHE A 74 -2.91 0.92 -0.25
N THR A 75 -2.73 -0.12 0.54
CA THR A 75 -3.37 -0.24 1.85
C THR A 75 -2.34 -0.14 2.96
N ASP A 76 -2.70 0.42 4.11
CA ASP A 76 -1.86 0.37 5.31
C ASP A 76 -2.68 0.45 6.60
N ALA A 77 -2.01 0.27 7.73
CA ALA A 77 -2.60 0.46 9.05
C ALA A 77 -3.01 1.93 9.26
N PRO A 78 -4.16 2.20 9.91
CA PRO A 78 -4.56 3.56 10.32
C PRO A 78 -3.47 4.28 11.11
N TRP A 79 -2.68 3.55 11.92
CA TRP A 79 -1.54 4.11 12.63
C TRP A 79 -0.54 4.84 11.73
N LEU A 80 -0.39 4.44 10.46
CA LEU A 80 0.53 5.05 9.52
C LEU A 80 -0.13 6.19 8.75
N LEU A 81 -1.41 6.04 8.41
CA LEU A 81 -2.13 6.91 7.48
C LEU A 81 -2.88 8.06 8.16
N ASP A 82 -3.34 7.88 9.40
CA ASP A 82 -4.11 8.88 10.14
C ASP A 82 -3.20 9.89 10.88
N SER A 83 -3.49 11.17 10.68
CA SER A 83 -2.63 12.32 11.00
C SER A 83 -2.32 12.56 12.49
N ALA A 84 -2.98 11.85 13.41
CA ALA A 84 -2.44 11.40 14.71
C ALA A 84 -3.54 11.30 15.78
N PRO A 85 -4.13 10.10 16.00
CA PRO A 85 -5.00 9.89 17.15
C PRO A 85 -4.24 10.14 18.46
N PRO A 86 -4.92 10.47 19.59
CA PRO A 86 -4.25 10.86 20.84
C PRO A 86 -3.17 9.89 21.33
N LEU A 87 -3.34 8.59 21.08
CA LEU A 87 -2.35 7.57 21.42
C LEU A 87 -1.09 7.66 20.55
N ARG A 88 -1.22 7.96 19.26
CA ARG A 88 -0.08 8.18 18.35
C ARG A 88 0.71 9.41 18.78
N GLN A 89 0.02 10.51 19.11
CA GLN A 89 0.69 11.74 19.60
C GLN A 89 1.51 11.48 20.87
N ARG A 90 0.96 10.74 21.84
CA ARG A 90 1.70 10.36 23.05
C ARG A 90 2.89 9.45 22.73
N ALA A 91 2.70 8.45 21.87
CA ALA A 91 3.78 7.57 21.46
C ALA A 91 4.92 8.33 20.75
N ASP A 92 4.60 9.31 19.92
CA ASP A 92 5.59 10.14 19.23
C ASP A 92 6.32 11.11 20.19
N ALA A 93 5.65 11.55 21.27
CA ALA A 93 6.24 12.41 22.30
C ALA A 93 7.14 11.63 23.29
N GLU A 94 6.78 10.39 23.63
CA GLU A 94 7.44 9.62 24.69
C GLU A 94 8.43 8.58 24.18
N LEU A 95 8.27 8.10 22.94
CA LEU A 95 9.10 7.04 22.37
C LEU A 95 10.06 7.60 21.31
N ARG A 96 11.22 6.94 21.17
CA ARG A 96 12.18 7.28 20.10
C ARG A 96 11.51 7.22 18.71
N PRO A 97 11.78 8.16 17.80
CA PRO A 97 11.30 8.05 16.42
C PRO A 97 11.81 6.76 15.75
N VAL A 98 10.95 6.11 14.97
CA VAL A 98 11.29 4.88 14.24
C VAL A 98 10.68 4.90 12.83
N PRO A 99 11.32 4.23 11.85
CA PRO A 99 10.77 4.15 10.49
C PRO A 99 9.46 3.35 10.44
N GLY A 100 8.69 3.50 9.36
CA GLY A 100 7.36 2.92 9.19
C GLY A 100 7.23 1.43 9.53
N PRO A 101 8.15 0.54 9.11
CA PRO A 101 8.08 -0.88 9.49
C PRO A 101 8.04 -1.11 11.01
N LEU A 102 8.81 -0.33 11.78
CA LEU A 102 8.81 -0.41 13.24
C LEU A 102 7.60 0.30 13.85
N GLN A 103 7.06 1.34 13.21
CA GLN A 103 5.77 1.92 13.62
C GLN A 103 4.62 0.91 13.49
N ARG A 104 4.61 0.09 12.42
CA ARG A 104 3.64 -1.00 12.27
C ARG A 104 3.73 -2.04 13.39
N LEU A 105 4.93 -2.32 13.89
CA LEU A 105 5.12 -3.19 15.05
C LEU A 105 4.64 -2.55 16.36
N ARG A 106 4.75 -1.22 16.51
CA ARG A 106 4.14 -0.51 17.64
C ARG A 106 2.63 -0.62 17.63
N ALA A 107 2.02 -0.37 16.47
CA ALA A 107 0.58 -0.53 16.27
C ALA A 107 0.14 -1.97 16.58
N LEU A 108 0.89 -2.97 16.11
CA LEU A 108 0.63 -4.37 16.46
C LEU A 108 0.69 -4.63 17.97
N GLY A 109 1.65 -4.03 18.68
CA GLY A 109 1.75 -4.13 20.13
C GLY A 109 0.56 -3.51 20.86
N VAL A 110 0.11 -2.34 20.41
CA VAL A 110 -1.11 -1.68 20.90
C VAL A 110 -2.33 -2.57 20.70
N ASP A 111 -2.52 -3.10 19.49
CA ASP A 111 -3.67 -3.94 19.17
C ASP A 111 -3.63 -5.26 19.93
N SER A 112 -2.45 -5.86 20.11
CA SER A 112 -2.30 -7.11 20.89
C SER A 112 -2.79 -6.92 22.35
N PHE A 113 -2.45 -5.79 22.97
CA PHE A 113 -2.90 -5.47 24.32
C PHE A 113 -4.42 -5.22 24.38
N GLN A 114 -4.97 -4.52 23.38
CA GLN A 114 -6.40 -4.23 23.30
C GLN A 114 -7.26 -5.46 22.95
N LEU A 115 -6.71 -6.39 22.16
CA LEU A 115 -7.39 -7.60 21.72
C LEU A 115 -7.50 -8.64 22.83
N TYR A 116 -6.47 -8.78 23.68
CA TYR A 116 -6.42 -9.80 24.74
C TYR A 116 -7.73 -9.96 25.53
N PRO A 117 -8.32 -8.90 26.12
CA PRO A 117 -9.57 -9.03 26.88
C PRO A 117 -10.81 -9.31 26.03
N ARG A 118 -10.74 -9.15 24.70
CA ARG A 118 -11.88 -9.28 23.77
C ARG A 118 -11.83 -10.54 22.90
N LEU A 119 -10.80 -11.37 23.04
CA LEU A 119 -10.63 -12.59 22.23
C LEU A 119 -11.81 -13.55 22.36
N GLN A 120 -12.36 -13.73 23.57
CA GLN A 120 -13.53 -14.59 23.78
C GLN A 120 -14.78 -14.02 23.10
N GLN A 121 -14.98 -12.70 23.15
CA GLN A 121 -16.12 -12.04 22.48
C GLN A 121 -16.06 -12.24 20.97
N LEU A 122 -14.86 -12.13 20.37
CA LEU A 122 -14.65 -12.45 18.96
C LEU A 122 -14.86 -13.94 18.66
N ALA A 123 -14.35 -14.84 19.50
CA ALA A 123 -14.46 -16.28 19.30
C ALA A 123 -15.91 -16.80 19.42
N ASN A 124 -16.69 -16.18 20.29
CA ASN A 124 -18.12 -16.48 20.46
C ASN A 124 -19.02 -15.71 19.47
N ALA A 125 -18.43 -14.90 18.57
CA ALA A 125 -19.14 -14.01 17.65
C ALA A 125 -20.12 -13.04 18.34
N GLU A 126 -19.86 -12.66 19.60
CA GLU A 126 -20.61 -11.62 20.32
C GLU A 126 -20.35 -10.23 19.71
N VAL A 127 -19.16 -10.04 19.15
CA VAL A 127 -18.75 -8.85 18.41
C VAL A 127 -18.12 -9.31 17.08
N PRO A 128 -18.56 -8.78 15.92
CA PRO A 128 -18.05 -9.23 14.62
C PRO A 128 -16.61 -8.73 14.35
N SER A 129 -16.28 -7.54 14.84
CA SER A 129 -14.98 -6.90 14.64
C SER A 129 -14.71 -5.79 15.65
N ILE A 130 -13.43 -5.43 15.80
CA ILE A 130 -12.96 -4.39 16.72
C ILE A 130 -12.13 -3.37 15.93
N PRO A 131 -12.40 -2.07 16.04
CA PRO A 131 -11.50 -1.05 15.50
C PRO A 131 -10.15 -1.09 16.22
N GLY A 132 -9.07 -1.25 15.46
CA GLY A 132 -7.70 -1.29 15.95
C GLY A 132 -6.80 -0.30 15.23
N THR A 133 -5.60 -0.10 15.76
CA THR A 133 -4.57 0.77 15.16
C THR A 133 -3.93 0.15 13.93
N THR A 134 -4.04 -1.17 13.76
CA THR A 134 -3.61 -1.90 12.58
C THR A 134 -4.72 -2.19 11.57
N GLY A 135 -5.93 -1.66 11.80
CA GLY A 135 -7.10 -1.84 10.93
C GLY A 135 -8.32 -2.31 11.72
N ILE A 136 -9.40 -2.66 11.02
CA ILE A 136 -10.55 -3.33 11.64
C ILE A 136 -10.20 -4.80 11.83
N LEU A 137 -10.26 -5.28 13.07
CA LEU A 137 -9.78 -6.59 13.48
C LEU A 137 -10.95 -7.57 13.63
N SER A 138 -10.90 -8.71 12.96
CA SER A 138 -11.89 -9.79 13.09
C SER A 138 -11.21 -11.12 13.31
N LEU A 139 -11.90 -12.07 13.95
CA LEU A 139 -11.40 -13.43 14.12
C LEU A 139 -12.05 -14.34 13.08
N SER A 140 -11.22 -15.01 12.30
CA SER A 140 -11.69 -16.03 11.35
C SER A 140 -11.92 -17.38 12.02
N GLY A 141 -12.63 -18.27 11.31
CA GLY A 141 -12.90 -19.63 11.78
C GLY A 141 -11.67 -20.50 12.07
N ASN A 142 -10.48 -20.12 11.59
CA ASN A 142 -9.21 -20.81 11.91
C ASN A 142 -8.42 -20.12 13.04
N GLN A 143 -9.10 -19.31 13.86
CA GLN A 143 -8.52 -18.56 14.99
C GLN A 143 -7.40 -17.60 14.59
N ARG A 144 -7.41 -17.10 13.34
CA ARG A 144 -6.51 -16.03 12.90
C ARG A 144 -7.21 -14.69 12.92
N ILE A 145 -6.49 -13.68 13.39
CA ILE A 145 -6.90 -12.28 13.27
C ILE A 145 -6.74 -11.83 11.82
N TYR A 146 -7.84 -11.43 11.21
CA TYR A 146 -7.89 -10.72 9.94
C TYR A 146 -7.93 -9.22 10.20
N ARG A 147 -7.36 -8.45 9.26
CA ARG A 147 -7.29 -6.99 9.34
C ARG A 147 -7.83 -6.40 8.05
N GLU A 148 -8.81 -5.53 8.17
CA GLU A 148 -9.20 -4.62 7.11
C GLU A 148 -8.36 -3.34 7.23
N LEU A 149 -7.57 -3.05 6.21
CA LEU A 149 -6.64 -1.92 6.18
C LEU A 149 -7.28 -0.71 5.50
N GLU A 150 -6.79 0.48 5.82
CA GLU A 150 -7.21 1.70 5.14
C GLU A 150 -6.56 1.80 3.76
N VAL A 151 -7.31 2.32 2.79
CA VAL A 151 -6.82 2.57 1.45
C VAL A 151 -6.28 3.99 1.36
N ALA A 152 -5.12 4.13 0.75
CA ALA A 152 -4.50 5.41 0.47
C ALA A 152 -3.95 5.47 -0.95
N ARG A 153 -3.67 6.69 -1.40
CA ARG A 153 -3.07 6.96 -2.70
C ARG A 153 -1.99 8.03 -2.56
N PHE A 154 -0.90 7.86 -3.30
CA PHE A 154 0.09 8.92 -3.45
C PHE A 154 -0.43 9.97 -4.43
N ARG A 155 -0.56 11.22 -3.98
CA ARG A 155 -0.93 12.38 -4.80
C ARG A 155 -0.09 13.60 -4.48
N ASN A 156 0.52 14.21 -5.49
CA ASN A 156 1.35 15.41 -5.37
C ASN A 156 2.45 15.32 -4.29
N GLY A 157 3.04 14.13 -4.09
CA GLY A 157 4.03 13.89 -3.03
C GLY A 157 3.45 13.70 -1.62
N LYS A 158 2.12 13.63 -1.50
CA LYS A 158 1.41 13.36 -0.25
C LYS A 158 0.73 11.99 -0.29
N VAL A 159 0.50 11.42 0.87
CA VAL A 159 -0.38 10.26 1.04
C VAL A 159 -1.77 10.76 1.44
N GLU A 160 -2.77 10.41 0.64
CA GLU A 160 -4.17 10.77 0.87
C GLU A 160 -4.99 9.51 1.09
N LEU A 161 -5.74 9.46 2.19
CA LEU A 161 -6.75 8.43 2.42
C LEU A 161 -7.80 8.49 1.30
N GLN A 162 -8.26 7.32 0.86
CA GLN A 162 -9.28 7.19 -0.16
C GLN A 162 -10.45 6.38 0.40
N ALA A 163 -11.67 6.77 0.06
CA ALA A 163 -12.82 5.90 0.23
C ALA A 163 -12.72 4.72 -0.75
N LEU A 164 -13.11 3.54 -0.31
CA LEU A 164 -13.28 2.37 -1.17
C LEU A 164 -14.55 2.54 -2.00
N ASP A 165 -14.51 3.36 -3.04
CA ASP A 165 -15.58 3.43 -4.05
C ASP A 165 -15.37 2.33 -5.09
N ILE A 166 -15.91 1.14 -4.79
CA ILE A 166 -15.88 -0.04 -5.68
C ILE A 166 -16.70 0.21 -6.97
N SER A 167 -17.56 1.23 -6.99
CA SER A 167 -18.42 1.59 -8.13
C SER A 167 -17.73 2.40 -9.23
N ALA A 168 -16.55 2.97 -9.01
CA ALA A 168 -15.97 3.97 -9.93
C ALA A 168 -15.02 3.42 -11.01
N ASN A 169 -14.75 2.11 -11.06
CA ASN A 169 -13.78 1.50 -11.98
C ASN A 169 -14.37 0.38 -12.86
N LEU A 170 -15.69 0.39 -13.10
CA LEU A 170 -16.38 -0.58 -13.95
C LEU A 170 -16.96 0.02 -15.25
N ASP A 171 -16.58 1.25 -15.61
CA ASP A 171 -16.97 1.89 -16.88
C ASP A 171 -15.81 1.92 -17.88
#